data_AF-A0A661BBB3-F1
#
_entry.id   AF-A0A661BBB3-F1
#
_cell.length_a   1.000
_cell.length_b   1.000
_cell.length_c   1.000
_cell.angle_alpha   90.00
_cell.angle_beta   90.00
_cell.angle_gamma   90.00
#
_symmetry.space_group_name_H-M   'P 1'
#
loop_
_entity.id
_entity.type
_entity.pdbx_description
1 polymer ?
#
loop_
_entity_poly.entity_id
_entity_poly.type
_entity_poly.pdbx_seq_one_letter_code
_entity_poly.pdbx_strand_id
1 'polypeptide(L)'
;MGENIPKSFAQSDLFELEEQCLAPYACYSAKSRGRHYPEPPHPYRPPFERDRERIIHSTAFRRLQYKTQVFVNHEGDHFRTRMSHTIEVATIGRVIARVLRLNTDLVEAISLAHDLG
;
A
#
# COMPACT_ATOMS: atom_id res chain seq x y z
N MET A 1 37.84 -18.94 2.83
CA MET A 1 36.76 -18.19 3.50
C MET A 1 35.76 -17.81 2.42
N GLY A 2 34.78 -18.68 2.15
CA GLY A 2 33.72 -18.38 1.21
C GLY A 2 32.76 -17.42 1.89
N GLU A 3 32.69 -16.19 1.41
CA GLU A 3 31.69 -15.23 1.85
C GLU A 3 30.31 -15.84 1.64
N ASN A 4 29.58 -16.00 2.73
CA ASN A 4 28.20 -16.47 2.73
C ASN A 4 27.35 -15.31 2.24
N ILE A 5 27.36 -15.06 0.92
CA ILE A 5 26.52 -14.07 0.27
C ILE A 5 25.08 -14.42 0.65
N PRO A 6 24.33 -13.54 1.34
CA PRO A 6 22.95 -13.84 1.68
C PRO A 6 22.18 -14.12 0.39
N LYS A 7 21.37 -15.19 0.38
CA LYS A 7 20.49 -15.51 -0.75
C LYS A 7 19.76 -14.24 -1.18
N SER A 8 19.81 -13.91 -2.47
CA SER A 8 19.06 -12.79 -3.03
C SER A 8 17.58 -12.99 -2.72
N PHE A 9 16.97 -12.04 -2.01
CA PHE A 9 15.57 -12.11 -1.63
C PHE A 9 14.68 -12.00 -2.88
N ALA A 10 13.87 -13.02 -3.13
CA ALA A 10 13.02 -13.14 -4.31
C ALA A 10 11.56 -12.84 -3.99
N GLN A 11 10.78 -12.51 -5.02
CA GLN A 11 9.33 -12.29 -4.87
C GLN A 11 8.60 -13.52 -4.30
N SER A 12 9.06 -14.73 -4.63
CA SER A 12 8.54 -15.99 -4.10
C SER A 12 8.63 -16.07 -2.59
N ASP A 13 9.72 -15.57 -2.00
CA ASP A 13 9.95 -15.61 -0.55
C ASP A 13 8.87 -14.79 0.18
N LEU A 14 8.43 -13.67 -0.41
CA LEU A 14 7.34 -12.86 0.14
C LEU A 14 5.98 -13.54 0.01
N PHE A 15 5.74 -14.30 -1.06
CA PHE A 15 4.51 -15.07 -1.19
C PHE A 15 4.43 -16.18 -0.14
N GLU A 16 5.53 -16.88 0.12
CA GLU A 16 5.60 -17.89 1.18
C GLU A 16 5.36 -17.28 2.57
N LEU A 17 5.93 -16.10 2.83
CA LEU A 17 5.68 -15.37 4.06
C LEU A 17 4.20 -14.97 4.20
N GLU A 18 3.56 -14.51 3.12
CA GLU A 18 2.12 -14.22 3.13
C GLU A 18 1.29 -15.47 3.45
N GLU A 19 1.61 -16.64 2.87
CA GLU A 19 0.91 -17.90 3.13
C GLU A 19 0.98 -18.32 4.60
N GLN A 20 2.13 -18.11 5.25
CA GLN A 20 2.33 -18.42 6.66
C GLN A 20 1.70 -17.38 7.60
N CYS A 21 1.73 -16.10 7.20
CA CYS A 21 1.39 -14.97 8.07
C CYS A 21 -0.04 -14.47 7.92
N LEU A 22 -0.71 -14.63 6.78
CA LEU A 22 -2.05 -14.10 6.56
C LEU A 22 -3.16 -15.08 7.00
N ALA A 23 -4.30 -14.53 7.37
CA ALA A 23 -5.50 -15.31 7.68
C ALA A 23 -6.05 -16.01 6.42
N PRO A 24 -6.74 -17.16 6.54
CA PRO A 24 -7.30 -17.89 5.39
C PRO A 24 -8.26 -17.08 4.51
N TYR A 25 -8.89 -16.04 5.09
CA TYR A 25 -9.82 -15.14 4.40
C TYR A 25 -9.12 -13.90 3.79
N ALA A 26 -7.81 -13.73 3.97
CA ALA A 26 -7.08 -12.62 3.41
C ALA A 26 -6.91 -12.76 1.89
N CYS A 27 -6.71 -11.63 1.21
CA CYS A 27 -6.31 -11.62 -0.19
C CYS A 27 -4.79 -11.82 -0.28
N TYR A 28 -4.35 -12.87 -0.97
CA TYR A 28 -2.93 -13.18 -1.17
C TYR A 28 -2.43 -12.54 -2.45
N SER A 29 -1.24 -11.94 -2.42
CA SER A 29 -0.59 -11.31 -3.57
C SER A 29 -0.38 -12.31 -4.72
N ALA A 30 0.01 -13.54 -4.38
CA ALA A 30 0.19 -14.64 -5.33
C ALA A 30 -1.12 -15.05 -6.06
N LYS A 31 -2.28 -14.74 -5.47
CA LYS A 31 -3.62 -15.04 -6.02
C LYS A 31 -4.25 -13.82 -6.71
N SER A 32 -3.47 -12.78 -6.96
CA SER A 32 -3.94 -11.60 -7.71
C SER A 32 -4.44 -12.03 -9.10
N ARG A 33 -5.51 -11.37 -9.56
CA ARG A 33 -6.02 -11.53 -10.95
C ARG A 33 -5.10 -10.89 -11.99
N GLY A 34 -4.00 -10.28 -11.57
CA GLY A 34 -3.07 -9.58 -12.44
C GLY A 34 -3.57 -8.19 -12.82
N ARG A 35 -3.07 -7.69 -13.95
CA ARG A 35 -3.32 -6.33 -14.44
C ARG A 35 -3.97 -6.36 -15.81
N HIS A 36 -4.73 -5.32 -16.11
CA HIS A 36 -5.36 -5.17 -17.42
C HIS A 36 -4.35 -5.13 -18.57
N TYR A 37 -3.21 -4.46 -18.36
CA TYR A 37 -2.11 -4.43 -19.32
C TYR A 37 -1.01 -5.39 -18.84
N PRO A 38 -0.57 -6.36 -19.67
CA PRO A 38 0.51 -7.27 -19.32
C PRO A 38 1.79 -6.50 -18.99
N GLU A 39 2.43 -6.89 -17.89
CA GLU A 39 3.74 -6.38 -17.50
C GLU A 39 4.56 -7.54 -16.92
N PRO A 40 5.89 -7.51 -17.06
CA PRO A 40 6.74 -8.51 -16.43
C PRO A 40 6.60 -8.44 -14.89
N PRO A 41 6.62 -9.60 -14.20
CA PRO A 41 6.71 -9.65 -12.75
C PRO A 41 7.92 -8.89 -12.23
N HIS A 42 7.80 -8.30 -11.05
CA HIS A 42 8.91 -7.64 -10.39
C HIS A 42 9.81 -8.68 -9.71
N PRO A 43 11.15 -8.59 -9.78
CA PRO A 43 12.04 -9.62 -9.22
C PRO A 43 11.84 -9.88 -7.72
N TYR A 44 11.44 -8.85 -6.97
CA TYR A 44 11.32 -8.93 -5.50
C TYR A 44 10.10 -8.24 -4.89
N ARG A 45 9.22 -7.58 -5.68
CA ARG A 45 8.06 -6.84 -5.11
C ARG A 45 6.75 -7.53 -5.43
N PRO A 46 5.89 -7.84 -4.45
CA PRO A 46 4.55 -8.33 -4.68
C PRO A 46 3.70 -7.31 -5.46
N PRO A 47 2.67 -7.76 -6.21
CA PRO A 47 1.78 -6.89 -6.97
C PRO A 47 1.20 -5.70 -6.18
N PHE A 48 0.74 -5.92 -4.95
CA PHE A 48 0.10 -4.88 -4.14
C PHE A 48 1.08 -3.86 -3.56
N GLU A 49 2.30 -4.29 -3.23
CA GLU A 49 3.39 -3.36 -2.89
C GLU A 49 3.75 -2.46 -4.09
N ARG A 50 3.83 -3.04 -5.29
CA ARG A 50 4.06 -2.29 -6.53
C ARG A 50 2.94 -1.28 -6.80
N ASP A 51 1.69 -1.61 -6.47
CA ASP A 51 0.54 -0.70 -6.60
C ASP A 51 0.65 0.47 -5.64
N ARG A 52 0.90 0.19 -4.35
CA ARG A 52 1.13 1.21 -3.32
C ARG A 52 2.16 2.23 -3.78
N GLU A 53 3.32 1.78 -4.23
CA GLU A 53 4.40 2.67 -4.66
C GLU A 53 4.00 3.54 -5.86
N ARG A 54 3.33 2.95 -6.87
CA ARG A 54 2.84 3.70 -8.03
C ARG A 54 1.86 4.80 -7.63
N ILE A 55 0.98 4.52 -6.66
CA ILE A 55 0.02 5.49 -6.15
C ILE A 55 0.74 6.66 -5.47
N ILE A 56 1.67 6.37 -4.54
CA ILE A 56 2.43 7.40 -3.79
C ILE A 56 3.19 8.33 -4.74
N HIS A 57 3.80 7.78 -5.80
CA HIS A 57 4.59 8.55 -6.76
C HIS A 57 3.74 9.23 -7.86
N SER A 58 2.43 9.02 -7.86
CA SER A 58 1.56 9.61 -8.87
C SER A 58 1.41 11.12 -8.71
N THR A 59 1.21 11.83 -9.82
CA THR A 59 0.87 13.26 -9.78
C THR A 59 -0.47 13.51 -9.11
N ALA A 60 -1.43 12.59 -9.23
CA ALA A 60 -2.74 12.70 -8.57
C ALA A 60 -2.60 12.70 -7.04
N PHE A 61 -1.81 11.77 -6.48
CA PHE A 61 -1.57 11.72 -5.04
C PHE A 61 -0.85 12.98 -4.53
N ARG A 62 0.17 13.46 -5.25
CA ARG A 62 0.85 14.73 -4.93
C ARG A 62 -0.09 15.93 -4.92
N ARG A 63 -1.10 15.96 -5.79
CA ARG A 63 -2.10 17.04 -5.83
C ARG A 63 -3.01 17.06 -4.59
N LEU A 64 -3.14 15.96 -3.85
CA LEU A 64 -3.91 15.93 -2.60
C LEU A 64 -3.33 16.85 -1.52
N GLN A 65 -2.03 17.19 -1.61
CA GLN A 65 -1.40 18.16 -0.73
C GLN A 65 -2.05 19.54 -0.82
N TYR A 66 -2.58 19.89 -1.99
CA TYR A 66 -3.13 21.21 -2.29
C TYR A 66 -4.66 21.23 -2.31
N LYS A 67 -5.32 20.08 -2.07
CA LYS A 67 -6.78 20.01 -1.93
C LYS A 67 -7.14 20.03 -0.45
N THR A 68 -7.90 21.03 -0.02
CA THR A 68 -8.49 21.05 1.32
C THR A 68 -9.56 19.97 1.43
N GLN A 69 -9.64 19.33 2.58
CA GLN A 69 -10.81 18.54 2.93
C GLN A 69 -11.85 19.48 3.55
N VAL A 70 -13.11 19.35 3.16
CA VAL A 70 -14.23 20.25 3.49
C VAL A 70 -14.26 20.67 4.96
N PHE A 71 -13.67 21.83 5.28
CA PHE A 71 -14.01 22.69 6.42
C PHE A 71 -13.51 24.12 6.16
N VAL A 72 -14.45 25.03 5.92
CA VAL A 72 -14.28 26.45 6.21
C VAL A 72 -14.76 26.61 7.65
N ASN A 73 -13.87 26.83 8.60
CA ASN A 73 -14.26 27.36 9.90
C ASN A 73 -13.15 28.29 10.38
N HIS A 74 -13.57 29.49 10.75
CA HIS A 74 -12.74 30.55 11.31
C HIS A 74 -11.81 30.02 12.41
N GLU A 75 -10.58 30.54 12.43
CA GLU A 75 -9.64 30.49 13.57
C GLU A 75 -9.13 29.10 14.00
N GLY A 76 -8.02 28.63 13.40
CA GLY A 76 -7.28 27.49 13.94
C GLY A 76 -6.20 26.95 12.99
N ASP A 77 -4.94 26.98 13.42
CA ASP A 77 -3.69 26.82 12.65
C ASP A 77 -3.42 25.40 12.05
N HIS A 78 -4.44 24.56 11.90
CA HIS A 78 -4.28 23.14 11.52
C HIS A 78 -5.29 22.71 10.44
N PHE A 79 -5.17 23.26 9.23
CA PHE A 79 -5.95 22.81 8.08
C PHE A 79 -5.51 21.42 7.64
N ARG A 80 -6.42 20.44 7.73
CA ARG A 80 -6.19 19.12 7.11
C ARG A 80 -6.31 19.21 5.60
N THR A 81 -5.33 18.63 4.91
CA THR A 81 -5.38 18.41 3.46
C THR A 81 -5.96 17.03 3.18
N ARG A 82 -6.43 16.79 1.96
CA ARG A 82 -6.81 15.45 1.51
C ARG A 82 -5.65 14.46 1.64
N MET A 83 -4.40 14.94 1.50
CA MET A 83 -3.21 14.13 1.74
C MET A 83 -3.07 13.70 3.19
N SER A 84 -3.21 14.62 4.16
CA SER A 84 -3.06 14.27 5.59
C SER A 84 -4.14 13.28 6.04
N HIS A 85 -5.39 13.48 5.60
CA HIS A 85 -6.45 12.49 5.80
C HIS A 85 -6.07 11.13 5.22
N THR A 86 -5.67 11.10 3.95
CA THR A 86 -5.37 9.85 3.25
C THR A 86 -4.27 9.05 3.97
N ILE A 87 -3.26 9.74 4.51
CA ILE A 87 -2.21 9.12 5.33
C ILE A 87 -2.75 8.60 6.67
N GLU A 88 -3.64 9.33 7.34
CA GLU A 88 -4.30 8.87 8.58
C GLU A 88 -5.13 7.61 8.33
N VAL A 89 -5.95 7.59 7.27
CA VAL A 89 -6.75 6.43 6.87
C VAL A 89 -5.86 5.23 6.54
N ALA A 90 -4.79 5.44 5.77
CA ALA A 90 -3.83 4.38 5.46
C ALA A 90 -3.17 3.81 6.73
N THR A 91 -2.82 4.66 7.69
CA THR A 91 -2.19 4.23 8.95
C THR A 91 -3.17 3.42 9.80
N ILE A 92 -4.41 3.89 9.99
CA ILE A 92 -5.46 3.17 10.72
C ILE A 92 -5.80 1.85 10.03
N GLY A 93 -5.98 1.87 8.71
CA GLY A 93 -6.27 0.69 7.90
C GLY A 93 -5.18 -0.38 8.02
N ARG A 94 -3.90 -0.01 8.00
CA ARG A 94 -2.79 -0.95 8.21
C ARG A 94 -2.80 -1.58 9.59
N VAL A 95 -3.15 -0.84 10.63
CA VAL A 95 -3.26 -1.38 12.00
C VAL A 95 -4.38 -2.42 12.07
N ILE A 96 -5.56 -2.09 11.54
CA ILE A 96 -6.70 -3.01 11.48
C ILE A 96 -6.33 -4.26 10.69
N ALA A 97 -5.73 -4.08 9.51
CA ALA A 97 -5.29 -5.18 8.66
C ALA A 97 -4.30 -6.10 9.36
N ARG A 98 -3.32 -5.55 10.09
CA ARG A 98 -2.34 -6.34 10.83
C ARG A 98 -2.98 -7.16 11.95
N VAL A 99 -3.88 -6.57 12.74
CA VAL A 99 -4.59 -7.26 13.83
C VAL A 99 -5.43 -8.42 13.29
N LEU A 100 -6.05 -8.23 12.11
CA LEU A 100 -6.86 -9.25 11.44
C LEU A 100 -6.05 -10.18 10.53
N ARG A 101 -4.72 -10.05 10.49
CA ARG A 101 -3.82 -10.81 9.58
C ARG A 101 -4.26 -10.73 8.11
N LEU A 102 -4.73 -9.56 7.67
CA LEU A 102 -5.03 -9.23 6.28
C LEU A 102 -3.78 -8.71 5.55
N ASN A 103 -3.83 -8.67 4.22
CA ASN A 103 -2.74 -8.12 3.41
C ASN A 103 -2.64 -6.60 3.60
N THR A 104 -1.61 -6.15 4.32
CA THR A 104 -1.42 -4.74 4.67
C THR A 104 -1.08 -3.86 3.48
N ASP A 105 -0.39 -4.40 2.48
CA ASP A 105 0.00 -3.64 1.30
C ASP A 105 -1.21 -3.37 0.40
N LEU A 106 -2.11 -4.35 0.27
CA LEU A 106 -3.39 -4.15 -0.42
C LEU A 106 -4.26 -3.10 0.28
N VAL A 107 -4.43 -3.19 1.60
CA VAL A 107 -5.24 -2.24 2.37
C VAL A 107 -4.67 -0.82 2.27
N GLU A 108 -3.35 -0.68 2.38
CA GLU A 108 -2.68 0.60 2.23
C GLU A 108 -2.82 1.15 0.81
N ALA A 109 -2.62 0.34 -0.23
CA ALA A 109 -2.80 0.77 -1.62
C ALA A 109 -4.22 1.31 -1.87
N ILE A 110 -5.25 0.59 -1.41
CA ILE A 110 -6.65 1.04 -1.52
C ILE A 110 -6.84 2.35 -0.76
N SER A 111 -6.34 2.42 0.49
CA SER A 111 -6.47 3.62 1.33
C SER A 111 -5.79 4.84 0.70
N LEU A 112 -4.62 4.68 0.09
CA LEU A 112 -3.91 5.78 -0.56
C LEU A 112 -4.59 6.24 -1.86
N ALA A 113 -5.29 5.33 -2.54
CA ALA A 113 -5.95 5.62 -3.81
C ALA A 113 -7.40 6.10 -3.69
N HIS A 114 -8.08 5.85 -2.55
CA HIS A 114 -9.52 6.07 -2.43
C HIS A 114 -9.95 7.52 -2.70
N ASP A 115 -9.06 8.46 -2.39
CA ASP A 115 -9.32 9.90 -2.43
C ASP A 115 -8.66 10.60 -3.63
N LEU A 116 -8.26 9.86 -4.67
CA LEU A 116 -7.60 10.44 -5.86
C LEU A 116 -8.53 11.24 -6.79
N GLY A 117 -9.85 11.23 -6.56
CA GLY A 117 -10.87 11.96 -7.33
C GLY A 117 -11.05 13.41 -6.94
#